data_AF-A0A9D9DAX7-F1
#
_entry.id   AF-A0A9D9DAX7-F1
#
_cell.length_a   1.000
_cell.length_b   1.000
_cell.length_c   1.000
_cell.angle_alpha   90.00
_cell.angle_beta   90.00
_cell.angle_gamma   90.00
#
_symmetry.space_group_name_H-M   'P 1'
#
loop_
_entity.id
_entity.type
_entity.pdbx_description
1 polymer ?
#
loop_
_entity_poly.entity_id
_entity_poly.type
_entity_poly.pdbx_seq_one_letter_code
_entity_poly.pdbx_strand_id
1 'polypeptide(L)'
;MIVIKLLGIDQFNAQELVRDIHLEAAKIFETNPEEIIFYAPDSFLIYKGVEQTSYQLNIEVEAPKKYEPLEEKIASCLIKLFNTTHIHVRVLFTYFDVEHEYNYVNPDYPRYMQEDNMVHFDYEENSDDVYLGNAFEGYEKKVEEKEKEQNKQEAERLHHHHHH
;
A
#
# COMPACT_ATOMS: atom_id res chain seq x y z
N MET A 1 -6.22 -20.20 15.82
CA MET A 1 -6.23 -18.98 14.99
C MET A 1 -5.82 -19.30 13.55
N ILE A 2 -6.27 -18.52 12.56
CA ILE A 2 -5.87 -18.61 11.14
C ILE A 2 -5.16 -17.29 10.79
N VAL A 3 -3.98 -17.39 10.17
CA VAL A 3 -3.21 -16.22 9.72
C VAL A 3 -3.12 -16.25 8.20
N ILE A 4 -3.58 -15.18 7.55
CA ILE A 4 -3.48 -15.00 6.10
C ILE A 4 -2.45 -13.90 5.83
N LYS A 5 -1.27 -14.29 5.36
CA LYS A 5 -0.16 -13.39 5.07
C LYS A 5 -0.23 -12.93 3.63
N LEU A 6 -0.14 -11.62 3.38
CA LEU A 6 -0.16 -11.01 2.06
C LEU A 6 1.23 -10.43 1.76
N LEU A 7 2.00 -11.11 0.91
CA LEU A 7 3.39 -10.74 0.61
C LEU A 7 3.50 -10.18 -0.81
N GLY A 8 3.88 -8.91 -0.93
CA GLY A 8 3.93 -8.18 -2.20
C GLY A 8 2.71 -7.29 -2.47
N ILE A 9 1.98 -6.89 -1.42
CA ILE A 9 0.86 -5.94 -1.50
C ILE A 9 1.22 -4.61 -0.85
N ASP A 10 0.72 -3.50 -1.40
CA ASP A 10 0.78 -2.18 -0.76
C ASP A 10 -0.20 -2.11 0.43
N GLN A 11 0.23 -1.46 1.53
CA GLN A 11 -0.52 -1.40 2.79
C GLN A 11 -1.91 -0.73 2.67
N PHE A 12 -2.09 0.24 1.76
CA PHE A 12 -3.37 0.93 1.57
C PHE A 12 -4.36 0.01 0.85
N ASN A 13 -3.89 -0.66 -0.20
CA ASN A 13 -4.68 -1.65 -0.93
C ASN A 13 -5.04 -2.86 -0.05
N ALA A 14 -4.14 -3.26 0.86
CA ALA A 14 -4.37 -4.37 1.76
C ALA A 14 -5.58 -4.12 2.67
N GLN A 15 -5.71 -2.92 3.26
CA GLN A 15 -6.81 -2.62 4.18
C GLN A 15 -8.18 -2.70 3.51
N GLU A 16 -8.31 -2.12 2.31
CA GLU A 16 -9.57 -2.13 1.56
C GLU A 16 -9.95 -3.55 1.12
N LEU A 17 -9.03 -4.30 0.52
CA LEU A 17 -9.29 -5.66 0.05
C LEU A 17 -9.58 -6.62 1.21
N VAL A 18 -8.89 -6.45 2.35
CA VAL A 18 -9.13 -7.26 3.54
C VAL A 18 -10.55 -7.04 4.08
N ARG A 19 -11.03 -5.79 4.12
CA ARG A 19 -12.40 -5.48 4.58
C ARG A 19 -13.46 -6.27 3.80
N ASP A 20 -13.26 -6.42 2.49
CA ASP A 20 -14.22 -7.09 1.62
C ASP A 20 -14.22 -8.62 1.78
N ILE A 21 -13.07 -9.21 2.11
CA ILE A 21 -12.90 -10.67 2.16
C ILE A 21 -13.00 -11.26 3.56
N HIS A 22 -12.79 -10.48 4.62
CA HIS A 22 -12.66 -11.00 5.98
C HIS A 22 -13.88 -11.82 6.42
N LEU A 23 -15.08 -11.29 6.21
CA LEU A 23 -16.33 -11.98 6.54
C LEU A 23 -16.58 -13.21 5.67
N GLU A 24 -16.15 -13.16 4.40
CA GLU A 24 -16.33 -14.29 3.48
C GLU A 24 -15.36 -15.43 3.81
N ALA A 25 -14.11 -15.11 4.14
CA ALA A 25 -13.13 -16.07 4.63
C ALA A 25 -13.63 -16.76 5.91
N ALA A 26 -14.20 -16.00 6.85
CA ALA A 26 -14.78 -16.56 8.09
C ALA A 26 -15.92 -17.55 7.82
N LYS A 27 -16.80 -17.23 6.86
CA LYS A 27 -17.87 -18.16 6.42
C LYS A 27 -17.29 -19.43 5.79
N ILE A 28 -16.31 -19.30 4.90
CA ILE A 28 -15.69 -20.45 4.22
C ILE A 28 -15.01 -21.36 5.23
N PHE A 29 -14.28 -20.79 6.19
CA PHE A 29 -13.64 -21.53 7.28
C PHE A 29 -14.60 -21.99 8.37
N GLU A 30 -15.89 -21.63 8.30
CA GLU A 30 -16.90 -21.97 9.31
C GLU A 30 -16.43 -21.59 10.74
N THR A 31 -15.84 -20.39 10.87
CA THR A 31 -15.23 -19.90 12.12
C THR A 31 -15.66 -18.47 12.47
N ASN A 32 -15.38 -18.04 13.70
CA ASN A 32 -15.58 -16.65 14.11
C ASN A 32 -14.61 -15.74 13.31
N PRO A 33 -15.05 -14.61 12.74
CA PRO A 33 -14.16 -13.61 12.13
C PRO A 33 -12.95 -13.22 12.99
N GLU A 34 -13.09 -13.23 14.32
CA GLU A 34 -11.99 -12.94 15.24
C GLU A 34 -10.88 -14.00 15.24
N GLU A 35 -11.15 -15.20 14.74
CA GLU A 35 -10.16 -16.27 14.59
C GLU A 35 -9.32 -16.13 13.33
N ILE A 36 -9.61 -15.15 12.46
CA ILE A 36 -8.85 -14.88 11.24
C ILE A 36 -8.14 -13.54 11.40
N ILE A 37 -6.85 -13.51 11.08
CA ILE A 37 -6.08 -12.28 11.00
C ILE A 37 -5.38 -12.20 9.66
N PHE A 38 -5.46 -11.02 9.03
CA PHE A 38 -4.67 -10.71 7.85
C PHE A 38 -3.39 -9.99 8.27
N TYR A 39 -2.26 -10.44 7.73
CA TYR A 39 -0.95 -9.88 8.00
C TYR A 39 -0.32 -9.43 6.68
N ALA A 40 -0.19 -8.13 6.48
CA ALA A 40 0.39 -7.54 5.28
C ALA A 40 1.66 -6.76 5.66
N PRO A 41 2.83 -7.42 5.75
CA PRO A 41 4.08 -6.73 6.00
C PRO A 41 4.50 -5.90 4.78
N ASP A 42 5.16 -4.78 5.03
CA ASP A 42 5.92 -4.09 3.99
C ASP A 42 6.98 -5.05 3.44
N SER A 43 6.77 -5.48 2.19
CA SER A 43 7.50 -6.57 1.58
C SER A 43 7.70 -6.30 0.10
N PHE A 44 8.92 -6.55 -0.36
CA PHE A 44 9.35 -6.22 -1.70
C PHE A 44 9.67 -7.50 -2.47
N LEU A 45 8.98 -7.73 -3.58
CA LEU A 45 9.24 -8.88 -4.44
C LEU A 45 10.22 -8.48 -5.55
N ILE A 46 11.26 -9.28 -5.77
CA ILE A 46 12.29 -9.02 -6.79
C ILE A 46 12.49 -10.26 -7.66
N TYR A 47 12.47 -10.06 -8.97
CA TYR A 47 12.89 -11.05 -9.95
C TYR A 47 13.92 -10.45 -10.91
N LYS A 48 15.12 -11.06 -10.95
CA LYS A 48 16.26 -10.60 -11.78
C LYS A 48 16.58 -9.10 -11.61
N GLY A 49 16.51 -8.60 -10.38
CA GLY A 49 16.79 -7.20 -10.06
C GLY A 49 15.66 -6.23 -10.43
N VAL A 50 14.52 -6.73 -10.89
CA VAL A 50 13.31 -5.93 -11.17
C VAL A 50 12.30 -6.14 -10.07
N GLU A 51 11.73 -5.04 -9.62
CA GLU A 51 10.65 -4.95 -8.64
C GLU A 51 9.36 -5.61 -9.18
N GLN A 52 8.64 -6.36 -8.34
CA GLN A 52 7.48 -7.18 -8.72
C GLN A 52 6.27 -7.04 -7.76
N THR A 53 6.35 -6.21 -6.72
CA THR A 53 5.23 -5.87 -5.84
C THR A 53 4.10 -5.30 -6.71
N SER A 54 2.85 -5.58 -6.36
CA SER A 54 1.66 -5.28 -7.21
C SER A 54 1.59 -6.07 -8.54
N TYR A 55 2.68 -6.66 -9.05
CA TYR A 55 2.64 -7.60 -10.18
C TYR A 55 2.41 -9.04 -9.71
N GLN A 56 3.09 -9.44 -8.64
CA GLN A 56 2.94 -10.73 -7.97
C GLN A 56 2.41 -10.53 -6.54
N LEU A 57 1.55 -11.46 -6.11
CA LEU A 57 1.14 -11.60 -4.73
C LEU A 57 1.35 -13.04 -4.28
N ASN A 58 2.12 -13.21 -3.20
CA ASN A 58 2.25 -14.47 -2.50
C ASN A 58 1.39 -14.44 -1.24
N ILE A 59 0.36 -15.27 -1.22
CA ILE A 59 -0.52 -15.44 -0.07
C ILE A 59 -0.11 -16.72 0.67
N GLU A 60 0.14 -16.61 1.96
CA GLU A 60 0.37 -17.77 2.83
C GLU A 60 -0.75 -17.88 3.85
N VAL A 61 -1.38 -19.05 3.91
CA VAL A 61 -2.46 -19.35 4.86
C VAL A 61 -1.94 -20.34 5.87
N GLU A 62 -1.78 -19.88 7.10
CA GLU A 62 -1.41 -20.70 8.25
C GLU A 62 -2.66 -21.01 9.05
N ALA A 63 -3.01 -22.31 9.17
CA ALA A 63 -4.28 -22.72 9.74
C ALA A 63 -4.20 -24.05 10.50
N PRO A 64 -5.09 -24.29 11.48
CA PRO A 64 -5.30 -25.61 12.05
C PRO A 64 -5.60 -26.67 10.98
N LYS A 65 -5.03 -27.86 11.12
CA LYS A 65 -5.21 -28.97 10.17
C LYS A 65 -6.69 -29.32 9.88
N LYS A 66 -7.60 -29.09 10.82
CA LYS A 66 -9.05 -29.29 10.62
C LYS A 66 -9.65 -28.50 9.43
N TYR A 67 -8.97 -27.45 8.96
CA TYR A 67 -9.41 -26.63 7.84
C TYR A 67 -8.85 -27.06 6.47
N GLU A 68 -8.00 -28.09 6.42
CA GLU A 68 -7.46 -28.66 5.18
C GLU A 68 -8.54 -28.99 4.12
N PRO A 69 -9.72 -29.56 4.47
CA PRO A 69 -10.77 -29.83 3.48
C PRO A 69 -11.38 -28.60 2.79
N LEU A 70 -11.08 -27.39 3.28
CA LEU A 70 -11.64 -26.13 2.79
C LEU A 70 -10.65 -25.35 1.91
N GLU A 71 -9.44 -25.89 1.67
CA GLU A 71 -8.34 -25.21 0.97
C GLU A 71 -8.73 -24.71 -0.42
N GLU A 72 -9.44 -25.54 -1.20
CA GLU A 72 -9.78 -25.21 -2.58
C GLU A 72 -10.75 -24.03 -2.63
N LYS A 73 -11.71 -24.00 -1.70
CA LYS A 73 -12.70 -22.93 -1.61
C LYS A 73 -12.05 -21.62 -1.21
N ILE A 74 -11.21 -21.63 -0.17
CA ILE A 74 -10.56 -20.41 0.29
C ILE A 74 -9.51 -19.91 -0.70
N ALA A 75 -8.74 -20.82 -1.34
CA ALA A 75 -7.80 -20.45 -2.39
C ALA A 75 -8.51 -19.79 -3.57
N SER A 76 -9.61 -20.38 -4.05
CA SER A 76 -10.42 -19.82 -5.14
C SER A 76 -10.98 -18.45 -4.78
N CYS A 77 -11.43 -18.28 -3.53
CA CYS A 77 -11.93 -17.00 -3.01
C CYS A 77 -10.84 -15.92 -3.01
N LEU A 78 -9.67 -16.23 -2.43
CA LEU A 78 -8.53 -15.32 -2.35
C LEU A 78 -8.00 -14.95 -3.74
N ILE A 79 -7.80 -15.93 -4.63
CA ILE A 79 -7.33 -15.70 -5.99
C ILE A 79 -8.30 -14.79 -6.75
N LYS A 80 -9.61 -15.04 -6.64
CA LYS A 80 -10.64 -14.23 -7.31
C LYS A 80 -10.64 -12.79 -6.83
N LEU A 81 -10.39 -12.55 -5.54
CA LEU A 81 -10.31 -11.18 -5.02
C LEU A 81 -9.03 -10.49 -5.50
N PHE A 82 -7.88 -11.11 -5.25
CA PHE A 82 -6.59 -10.44 -5.42
C PHE A 82 -6.12 -10.39 -6.89
N ASN A 83 -6.70 -11.17 -7.80
CA ASN A 83 -6.41 -11.05 -9.23
C ASN A 83 -6.96 -9.75 -9.86
N THR A 84 -7.76 -8.97 -9.12
CA THR A 84 -8.23 -7.66 -9.55
C THR A 84 -7.13 -6.60 -9.48
N THR A 85 -6.14 -6.78 -8.60
CA THR A 85 -5.04 -5.86 -8.35
C THR A 85 -3.68 -6.42 -8.73
N HIS A 86 -3.51 -7.75 -8.72
CA HIS A 86 -2.26 -8.42 -9.04
C HIS A 86 -2.41 -9.33 -10.25
N ILE A 87 -1.36 -9.40 -11.08
CA ILE A 87 -1.37 -10.23 -12.30
C ILE A 87 -1.19 -11.70 -11.95
N HIS A 88 -0.28 -12.01 -11.02
CA HIS A 88 -0.01 -13.38 -10.57
C HIS A 88 -0.30 -13.50 -9.09
N VAL A 89 -1.20 -14.41 -8.72
CA VAL A 89 -1.54 -14.71 -7.33
C VAL A 89 -1.19 -16.15 -7.05
N ARG A 90 -0.43 -16.38 -5.99
CA ARG A 90 -0.12 -17.71 -5.46
C ARG A 90 -0.69 -17.83 -4.06
N VAL A 91 -1.31 -18.97 -3.75
CA VAL A 91 -1.75 -19.32 -2.40
C VAL A 91 -1.00 -20.57 -1.94
N LEU A 92 -0.39 -20.51 -0.76
CA LEU A 92 0.27 -21.62 -0.10
C LEU A 92 -0.39 -21.88 1.27
N PHE A 93 -0.73 -23.13 1.56
CA PHE A 93 -1.23 -23.51 2.88
C PHE A 93 -0.13 -24.15 3.72
N THR A 94 -0.09 -23.78 5.00
CA THR A 94 0.72 -24.42 6.03
C THR A 94 -0.21 -24.80 7.18
N TYR A 95 -0.28 -26.09 7.48
CA TYR A 95 -1.14 -26.60 8.55
C TYR A 95 -0.36 -26.90 9.83
N PHE A 96 -0.98 -26.62 10.97
CA PHE A 96 -0.43 -26.94 12.28
C PHE A 96 -1.43 -27.70 13.16
N ASP A 97 -0.89 -28.42 14.15
CA ASP A 97 -1.67 -29.11 15.16
C ASP A 97 -2.04 -28.15 16.29
N VAL A 98 -3.34 -28.07 16.61
CA VAL A 98 -3.88 -27.14 17.61
C VAL A 98 -3.29 -27.38 19.01
N GLU A 99 -2.83 -28.60 19.30
CA GLU A 99 -2.17 -28.96 20.56
C GLU A 99 -0.84 -28.23 20.78
N HIS A 100 -0.26 -27.65 19.72
CA HIS A 100 0.96 -26.85 19.75
C HIS A 100 0.70 -25.34 19.63
N GLU A 101 -0.58 -24.92 19.63
CA GLU A 101 -0.97 -23.52 19.68
C GLU A 101 -1.16 -23.09 21.15
N TYR A 102 -0.52 -21.97 21.53
CA TYR A 102 -0.72 -21.33 22.83
C TYR A 102 -1.19 -19.91 22.62
N ASN A 103 -2.34 -19.58 23.20
CA ASN A 103 -3.05 -18.34 22.94
C ASN A 103 -3.56 -17.73 24.25
N TYR A 104 -3.40 -16.43 24.37
CA TYR A 104 -3.91 -15.62 25.47
C TYR A 104 -4.64 -14.41 24.89
N VAL A 105 -5.88 -14.21 25.33
CA VAL A 105 -6.66 -13.01 25.01
C VAL A 105 -6.89 -12.28 26.33
N ASN A 106 -6.49 -11.01 26.37
CA ASN A 106 -6.67 -10.20 27.57
C ASN A 106 -8.18 -9.94 27.77
N PRO A 107 -8.78 -10.34 28.92
CA PRO A 107 -10.22 -10.15 29.14
C PRO A 107 -10.63 -8.69 29.36
N ASP A 108 -9.68 -7.81 29.71
CA ASP A 108 -9.95 -6.41 30.05
C ASP A 108 -9.97 -5.50 28.80
N TYR A 109 -9.54 -6.01 27.64
CA TYR A 109 -9.42 -5.24 26.40
C TYR A 109 -10.07 -5.98 25.23
N PRO A 110 -10.65 -5.27 24.25
CA PRO A 110 -11.12 -5.90 23.03
C PRO A 110 -9.94 -6.56 22.30
N ARG A 111 -10.18 -7.73 21.70
CA ARG A 111 -9.14 -8.47 20.96
C ARG A 111 -8.62 -7.68 19.75
N TYR A 112 -9.50 -6.95 19.08
CA TYR A 112 -9.18 -6.10 17.94
C TYR A 112 -9.71 -4.69 18.16
N MET A 113 -8.94 -3.70 17.70
CA MET A 113 -9.44 -2.34 17.56
C MET A 113 -10.46 -2.30 16.41
N GLN A 114 -11.50 -1.49 16.58
CA GLN A 114 -12.57 -1.24 15.62
C GLN A 114 -12.76 0.27 15.49
N GLU A 115 -13.37 0.72 14.40
CA GLU A 115 -13.58 2.15 14.15
C GLU A 115 -14.26 2.88 15.34
N ASP A 116 -15.15 2.20 16.05
CA ASP A 116 -15.88 2.74 17.21
C ASP A 116 -15.05 2.88 18.50
N ASN A 117 -13.88 2.23 18.57
CA ASN A 117 -13.00 2.23 19.74
C ASN A 117 -11.61 2.83 19.46
N MET A 118 -11.40 3.38 18.26
CA MET A 118 -10.21 4.15 17.94
C MET A 118 -10.32 5.59 18.46
N VAL A 119 -9.24 6.10 19.06
CA VAL A 119 -9.11 7.53 19.35
C VAL A 119 -8.84 8.23 18.03
N HIS A 120 -9.83 8.97 17.52
CA HIS A 120 -9.61 9.88 16.40
C HIS A 120 -8.74 11.04 16.90
N PHE A 121 -7.47 11.04 16.51
CA PHE A 121 -6.70 12.26 16.51
C PHE A 121 -7.18 13.06 15.31
N ASP A 122 -8.05 14.03 15.58
CA ASP A 122 -8.22 15.15 14.66
C ASP A 122 -6.84 15.81 14.58
N TYR A 123 -6.09 15.47 13.52
CA TYR A 123 -5.05 16.36 13.07
C TYR A 123 -5.81 17.64 12.74
N GLU A 124 -5.80 18.62 13.64
CA GLU A 124 -6.05 19.99 13.24
C GLU A 124 -5.16 20.19 12.02
N GLU A 125 -5.77 20.22 10.83
CA GLU A 125 -5.14 20.74 9.64
C GLU A 125 -4.59 22.08 10.08
N ASN A 126 -3.28 22.15 10.37
CA ASN A 126 -2.57 23.38 10.14
C ASN A 126 -2.92 23.68 8.70
N SER A 127 -3.77 24.68 8.50
CA SER A 127 -4.12 25.17 7.18
C SER A 127 -2.80 25.67 6.58
N ASP A 128 -2.06 24.75 5.96
CA ASP A 128 -1.12 25.06 4.92
C ASP A 128 -1.99 25.63 3.81
N ASP A 129 -2.36 26.91 3.96
CA ASP A 129 -3.04 27.71 2.97
C ASP A 129 -2.23 27.55 1.69
N VAL A 130 -2.70 26.64 0.82
CA VAL A 130 -2.07 26.39 -0.47
C VAL A 130 -2.08 27.73 -1.18
N TYR A 131 -0.89 28.27 -1.45
CA TYR A 131 -0.77 29.55 -2.11
C TYR A 131 -1.35 29.45 -3.53
N LEU A 132 -2.61 29.86 -3.69
CA LEU A 132 -3.33 29.91 -4.98
C LEU A 132 -2.94 31.13 -5.83
N GLY A 133 -2.00 31.95 -5.34
CA GLY A 133 -1.44 33.06 -6.11
C GLY A 133 -0.48 32.55 -7.20
N ASN A 134 -0.22 33.40 -8.20
CA ASN A 134 0.80 33.10 -9.18
C ASN A 134 2.19 33.23 -8.54
N ALA A 135 2.82 32.10 -8.21
CA ALA A 135 4.16 32.04 -7.60
C ALA A 135 5.26 32.71 -8.44
N PHE A 136 4.97 33.06 -9.69
CA PHE A 136 5.88 33.70 -10.64
C PHE A 136 5.48 35.14 -10.98
N GLU A 137 4.53 35.74 -10.25
CA GLU A 137 4.14 37.14 -10.50
C GLU A 137 5.37 38.07 -10.40
N GLY A 138 5.66 38.79 -11.49
CA GLY A 138 6.83 39.67 -11.60
C GLY A 138 8.14 39.02 -12.04
N TYR A 139 8.20 37.69 -12.23
CA TYR A 139 9.36 37.03 -12.85
C TYR A 139 9.47 37.33 -14.35
N GLU A 140 8.35 37.54 -15.04
CA GLU A 140 8.29 37.87 -16.47
C GLU A 140 9.13 39.12 -16.80
N LYS A 141 9.00 40.19 -16.01
CA LYS A 141 9.79 41.42 -16.19
C LYS A 141 11.29 41.18 -15.99
N LYS A 142 11.66 40.34 -15.03
CA LYS A 142 13.08 40.01 -14.78
C LYS A 142 13.68 39.18 -15.91
N VAL A 143 12.88 38.34 -16.57
CA VAL A 143 13.30 37.58 -17.76
C VAL A 143 13.48 38.54 -18.93
N GLU A 144 12.51 39.41 -19.21
CA GLU A 144 12.62 40.40 -20.29
C GLU A 144 13.79 41.37 -20.13
N GLU A 145 14.09 41.81 -18.90
CA GLU A 145 15.25 42.67 -18.62
C GLU A 145 16.57 41.95 -18.88
N LYS A 146 16.68 40.67 -18.48
CA LYS A 146 17.87 39.86 -18.76
C LYS A 146 18.06 39.54 -20.23
N GLU A 147 16.98 39.29 -20.97
CA GLU A 147 17.04 39.08 -22.42
C GLU A 147 17.50 40.35 -23.15
N LYS A 148 17.05 41.53 -22.72
CA LYS A 148 17.52 42.81 -23.26
C LYS A 148 19.00 43.06 -22.95
N GLU A 149 19.46 42.74 -21.75
CA GLU A 149 20.89 42.85 -21.39
C GLU A 149 21.76 41.88 -22.19
N GLN A 150 21.33 40.62 -22.37
CA GLN A 150 22.06 39.64 -23.19
C GLN A 150 22.15 40.08 -24.66
N ASN A 151 21.04 40.50 -25.26
CA ASN A 151 21.02 40.98 -26.64
C ASN A 151 21.91 42.23 -26.83
N LYS A 152 21.97 43.12 -25.83
CA LYS A 152 22.86 44.28 -25.87
C LYS A 152 24.34 43.89 -25.77
N GLN A 153 24.69 42.97 -24.87
CA GLN A 153 26.06 42.45 -24.76
C GLN A 153 26.51 41.69 -26.01
N GLU A 154 25.59 40.98 -26.67
CA GLU A 154 25.87 40.24 -27.91
C GLU A 154 26.06 41.19 -29.11
N ALA A 155 25.27 42.26 -29.20
CA ALA A 155 25.47 43.33 -30.19
C ALA A 155 26.81 44.08 -29.99
N GLU A 156 27.20 44.34 -28.74
CA GLU A 156 28.49 44.98 -28.41
C GLU A 156 29.69 44.06 -28.74
N ARG A 157 29.56 42.74 -28.55
CA ARG A 157 30.58 41.75 -28.97
C ARG A 157 30.73 41.66 -30.49
N LEU A 158 29.64 41.76 -31.25
CA LEU A 158 29.66 41.74 -32.72
C LEU A 158 30.28 43.02 -33.32
N HIS A 159 30.11 44.17 -32.66
CA HIS A 159 30.73 45.43 -33.08
C HIS A 159 32.24 45.49 -32.83
N HIS A 160 32.74 44.81 -31.80
CA HIS A 160 34.18 44.77 -31.50
C HIS A 160 34.99 43.89 -32.46
N HIS A 161 34.34 43.02 -33.25
CA HIS A 161 35.00 42.10 -34.19
C HIS A 161 35.20 42.68 -35.60
N HIS A 162 34.64 43.86 -35.91
CA HIS A 162 34.73 44.51 -37.23
C HIS A 162 35.77 45.63 -37.34
N HIS A 163 36.52 45.91 -36.26
CA HIS A 163 37.55 46.95 -36.22
C HIS A 163 38.96 46.39 -35.94
N HIS A 164 39.33 45.30 -36.63
CA HIS A 164 40.71 44.82 -36.66
C HIS A 164 41.19 44.49 -38.07
#